data_AF-A0A845UDG8-F1
#
_entry.id   AF-A0A845UDG8-F1
#
_cell.length_a   1.000
_cell.length_b   1.000
_cell.length_c   1.000
_cell.angle_alpha   90.00
_cell.angle_beta   90.00
_cell.angle_gamma   90.00
#
_symmetry.space_group_name_H-M   'P 1'
#
loop_
_entity.id
_entity.type
_entity.pdbx_description
1 polymer ?
#
loop_
_entity_poly.entity_id
_entity_poly.type
_entity_poly.pdbx_seq_one_letter_code
_entity_poly.pdbx_strand_id
1 'polypeptide(L)' 'REVSFVIEGPRAAELMTIGCARDIDAIPVGSARRTLFDGATVILWRDAETRFRIDVWNSFAPHLLHLLQVGARELAAETL' A
#
# COMPACT_ATOMS: atom_id res chain seq x y z
N ARG A 1 10.16 11.37 -12.29
CA ARG A 1 9.11 10.47 -12.86
C ARG A 1 8.45 9.70 -11.73
N GLU A 2 7.17 9.41 -11.85
CA GLU A 2 6.46 8.53 -10.92
C GLU A 2 6.53 7.08 -11.42
N VAL A 3 6.33 6.14 -10.50
CA VAL A 3 6.11 4.72 -10.78
C VAL A 3 4.90 4.24 -10.00
N SER A 4 4.28 3.17 -10.49
CA SER A 4 3.08 2.59 -9.89
C SER A 4 3.34 1.15 -9.48
N PHE A 5 2.84 0.76 -8.30
CA PHE A 5 2.82 -0.62 -7.84
C PHE A 5 1.39 -1.09 -7.65
N VAL A 6 1.10 -2.34 -7.97
CA VAL A 6 -0.16 -2.99 -7.61
C VAL A 6 0.11 -3.90 -6.41
N ILE A 7 -0.79 -3.83 -5.43
CA ILE A 7 -0.80 -4.71 -4.27
C ILE A 7 -2.15 -5.40 -4.25
N GLU A 8 -2.14 -6.72 -4.30
CA GLU A 8 -3.36 -7.52 -4.37
C GLU A 8 -3.26 -8.79 -3.55
N GLY A 9 -4.39 -9.21 -3.00
CA GLY A 9 -4.48 -10.42 -2.19
C GLY A 9 -5.43 -10.24 -1.00
N PRO A 10 -5.86 -11.34 -0.37
CA PRO A 10 -6.86 -11.32 0.70
C PRO A 10 -6.46 -10.45 1.90
N ARG A 11 -5.16 -10.30 2.15
CA ARG A 11 -4.60 -9.47 3.23
C ARG A 11 -4.05 -8.13 2.75
N ALA A 12 -4.40 -7.67 1.54
CA ALA A 12 -3.84 -6.44 0.98
C ALA A 12 -4.21 -5.19 1.80
N ALA A 13 -5.45 -5.11 2.32
CA ALA A 13 -5.87 -4.00 3.16
C ALA A 13 -5.06 -3.94 4.47
N GLU A 14 -4.84 -5.09 5.09
CA GLU A 14 -3.98 -5.23 6.28
C GLU A 14 -2.53 -4.83 5.97
N LEU A 15 -1.98 -5.29 4.84
CA LEU A 15 -0.65 -4.90 4.41
C LEU A 15 -0.50 -3.38 4.22
N MET A 16 -1.54 -2.67 3.77
CA MET A 16 -1.48 -1.21 3.65
C MET A 16 -1.35 -0.50 5.01
N THR A 17 -1.81 -1.11 6.11
CA THR A 17 -1.74 -0.52 7.44
C THR A 17 -0.31 -0.40 8.00
N ILE A 18 0.65 -1.14 7.44
CA ILE A 18 2.06 -1.10 7.90
C ILE A 18 2.72 0.26 7.66
N GLY A 19 2.20 1.06 6.73
CA GLY A 19 2.80 2.34 6.36
C GLY A 19 1.81 3.46 6.10
N CYS A 20 0.54 3.16 5.80
CA CYS A 20 -0.45 4.21 5.54
C CYS A 20 -0.84 4.95 6.81
N ALA A 21 -0.58 6.25 6.85
CA ALA A 21 -0.93 7.11 8.00
C ALA A 21 -2.45 7.33 8.18
N ARG A 22 -3.25 6.94 7.19
CA ARG A 22 -4.71 7.07 7.18
C ARG A 22 -5.34 5.70 7.35
N ASP A 23 -6.48 5.67 8.04
CA ASP A 23 -7.38 4.51 8.06
C ASP A 23 -7.74 4.05 6.65
N ILE A 24 -7.39 2.80 6.33
CA ILE A 24 -7.62 2.18 5.03
C ILE A 24 -9.11 1.99 4.76
N ASP A 25 -9.89 1.68 5.80
CA ASP A 25 -11.32 1.42 5.64
C ASP A 25 -12.11 2.69 5.37
N ALA A 26 -11.59 3.85 5.79
CA ALA A 26 -12.14 5.16 5.46
C ALA A 26 -11.91 5.59 3.99
N ILE A 27 -11.13 4.85 3.19
CA ILE A 27 -10.95 5.11 1.75
C ILE A 27 -11.98 4.28 0.97
N PRO A 28 -12.97 4.87 0.28
CA PRO A 28 -13.92 4.09 -0.50
C PRO A 28 -13.28 3.32 -1.65
N VAL A 29 -13.79 2.13 -1.96
CA VAL A 29 -13.46 1.40 -3.19
C VAL A 29 -13.81 2.25 -4.42
N GLY A 30 -12.96 2.24 -5.44
CA GLY A 30 -13.08 3.07 -6.64
C GLY A 30 -12.59 4.51 -6.45
N SER A 31 -11.91 4.81 -5.34
CA SER A 31 -11.39 6.14 -5.04
C SER A 31 -9.88 6.14 -4.76
N ALA A 32 -9.31 7.33 -4.73
CA ALA A 32 -7.92 7.55 -4.35
C ALA A 32 -7.79 8.63 -3.27
N ARG A 33 -6.72 8.53 -2.48
CA ARG A 33 -6.26 9.58 -1.57
C ARG A 33 -4.78 9.84 -1.75
N ARG A 34 -4.43 11.12 -1.78
CA ARG A 34 -3.08 11.53 -1.44
C ARG A 34 -2.89 11.37 0.07
N THR A 35 -1.85 10.65 0.46
CA THR A 35 -1.54 10.36 1.87
C THR A 35 -0.03 10.21 2.06
N LEU A 36 0.39 10.09 3.32
CA LEU A 36 1.72 9.61 3.67
C LEU A 36 1.70 8.09 3.81
N PHE A 37 2.72 7.44 3.25
CA PHE A 37 3.02 6.03 3.41
C PHE A 37 4.48 5.88 3.84
N ASP A 38 4.69 5.52 5.10
CA ASP A 38 6.02 5.41 5.73
C ASP A 38 6.95 6.60 5.38
N GLY A 39 6.46 7.81 5.62
CA GLY A 39 7.17 9.06 5.37
C GLY A 39 7.18 9.54 3.90
N ALA A 40 6.82 8.71 2.93
CA ALA A 40 6.71 9.11 1.52
C ALA A 40 5.31 9.65 1.20
N THR A 41 5.22 10.74 0.44
CA THR A 41 3.93 11.18 -0.12
C THR A 41 3.57 10.32 -1.32
N VAL A 42 2.39 9.71 -1.29
CA VAL A 42 1.86 8.83 -2.35
C VAL A 42 0.45 9.20 -2.75
N ILE A 43 0.02 8.71 -3.93
CA ILE A 43 -1.40 8.53 -4.23
C ILE A 43 -1.72 7.05 -4.05
N LEU A 44 -2.59 6.75 -3.08
CA LEU A 44 -3.11 5.41 -2.83
C LEU A 44 -4.50 5.28 -3.46
N TRP A 45 -4.65 4.34 -4.38
CA TRP A 45 -5.90 3.95 -5.00
C TRP A 45 -6.42 2.68 -4.33
N ARG A 46 -7.72 2.65 -3.96
CA ARG A 46 -8.42 1.44 -3.53
C ARG A 46 -9.27 0.94 -4.68
N ASP A 47 -8.66 0.19 -5.59
CA ASP A 47 -9.30 -0.27 -6.83
C ASP A 47 -10.36 -1.36 -6.57
N ALA A 48 -10.16 -2.19 -5.54
CA ALA A 48 -11.14 -3.16 -5.03
C ALA A 48 -10.95 -3.35 -3.51
N GLU A 49 -11.78 -4.20 -2.90
CA GLU A 49 -11.66 -4.55 -1.47
C GLU A 49 -10.27 -5.10 -1.12
N THR A 50 -9.70 -5.91 -2.02
CA THR A 50 -8.42 -6.61 -1.85
C THR A 50 -7.38 -6.20 -2.88
N ARG A 51 -7.55 -5.03 -3.52
CA ARG A 51 -6.64 -4.52 -4.56
C ARG A 51 -6.39 -3.03 -4.42
N PHE A 52 -5.12 -2.69 -4.32
CA PHE A 52 -4.63 -1.32 -4.17
C PHE A 52 -3.58 -1.01 -5.23
N ARG A 53 -3.46 0.27 -5.56
CA ARG A 53 -2.36 0.78 -6.37
C ARG A 53 -1.73 1.99 -5.70
N ILE A 54 -0.40 2.04 -5.70
CA ILE A 54 0.37 3.16 -5.14
C ILE A 54 1.13 3.83 -6.27
N ASP A 55 0.88 5.12 -6.49
CA ASP A 55 1.72 5.97 -7.33
C ASP A 55 2.68 6.76 -6.43
N VAL A 56 3.98 6.68 -6.73
CA VAL A 56 5.04 7.33 -5.94
C VAL A 56 6.15 7.88 -6.82
N TRP A 57 6.83 8.93 -6.35
CA TRP A 57 8.09 9.39 -6.93
C TRP A 57 9.12 8.25 -6.99
N ASN A 58 9.75 8.07 -8.15
CA ASN A 58 10.67 6.96 -8.41
C ASN A 58 11.86 6.88 -7.43
N SER A 59 12.26 7.98 -6.79
CA SER A 59 13.30 7.98 -5.77
C SER A 59 12.93 7.23 -4.49
N PHE A 60 11.63 7.15 -4.15
CA PHE A 60 11.13 6.42 -2.98
C PHE A 60 10.73 4.98 -3.30
N ALA A 61 10.72 4.61 -4.59
CA ALA A 61 10.29 3.29 -5.05
C ALA A 61 11.06 2.12 -4.38
N PRO A 62 12.39 2.14 -4.24
CA PRO A 62 13.11 1.04 -3.59
C PRO A 62 12.73 0.86 -2.11
N HIS A 63 12.52 1.97 -1.39
CA HIS A 63 12.12 1.97 0.01
C HIS A 63 10.73 1.35 0.21
N LEU A 64 9.74 1.87 -0.52
CA LEU A 64 8.37 1.37 -0.44
C LEU A 64 8.27 -0.11 -0.84
N LEU A 65 8.96 -0.51 -1.91
CA LEU A 65 8.93 -1.89 -2.35
C LEU A 65 9.55 -2.83 -1.31
N HIS A 66 10.66 -2.43 -0.68
CA HIS A 66 11.28 -3.21 0.39
C HIS A 66 10.33 -3.37 1.59
N LEU A 67 9.73 -2.29 2.06
CA LEU A 67 8.76 -2.31 3.15
C LEU A 67 7.57 -3.24 2.86
N LEU A 68 6.95 -3.11 1.68
CA LEU A 68 5.82 -3.94 1.27
C LEU A 68 6.21 -5.43 1.15
N GLN A 69 7.41 -5.74 0.66
CA GLN A 69 7.91 -7.11 0.57
C GLN A 69 8.20 -7.73 1.93
N VAL A 70 8.70 -6.94 2.89
CA VAL A 70 8.88 -7.40 4.28
C VAL A 70 7.53 -7.70 4.91
N GLY A 71 6.60 -6.74 4.89
CA GLY A 71 5.26 -6.95 5.45
C GLY A 71 4.52 -8.12 4.79
N ALA A 72 4.62 -8.29 3.48
CA ALA A 72 4.01 -9.43 2.79
C ALA A 72 4.58 -10.78 3.26
N ARG A 73 5.89 -10.87 3.56
CA ARG A 73 6.50 -12.09 4.09
C ARG A 73 6.10 -12.35 5.54
N GLU A 74 5.98 -11.31 6.35
CA GLU A 74 5.51 -11.43 7.74
C GLU A 74 4.07 -11.94 7.80
N LEU A 75 3.17 -11.32 7.02
CA LEU A 75 1.78 -11.79 6.89
C LEU A 75 1.70 -13.21 6.32
N ALA A 76 2.63 -13.63 5.46
CA ALA A 76 2.66 -15.00 4.96
C ALA A 76 3.17 -16.03 6.00
N ALA A 77 3.98 -15.58 6.97
CA ALA A 77 4.55 -16.43 8.01
C ALA A 77 3.63 -16.58 9.24
N GLU A 78 2.70 -15.65 9.44
CA GLU A 78 1.68 -15.75 10.47
C GLU A 78 0.81 -16.98 10.24
N THR A 79 0.89 -17.92 11.20
CA THR A 79 0.01 -19.09 11.24
C THR A 79 -1.23 -18.71 12.03
N LEU A 80 -2.41 -18.84 11.41
CA LEU A 80 -3.72 -18.68 12.07
C LEU A 80 -3.96 -19.75 13.15
#